data_AF-K1SEM9-F1
#
_entry.id   AF-K1SEM9-F1
#
_cell.length_a   1.000
_cell.length_b   1.000
_cell.length_c   1.000
_cell.angle_alpha   90.00
_cell.angle_beta   90.00
_cell.angle_gamma   90.00
#
_symmetry.space_group_name_H-M   'P 1'
#
loop_
_entity.id
_entity.type
_entity.pdbx_description
1 polymer ?
#
loop_
_entity_poly.entity_id
_entity_poly.type
_entity_poly.pdbx_seq_one_letter_code
_entity_poly.pdbx_strand_id
1 'polypeptide(L)'
;MTQKPTGWNDPVVDIAARTVTIVSPVTFGEDIEGEDGETTTVETSGTVVLTGYSSDGVAASASLFVSVTSTVDLEGPANCYLVNKPAKNYRFDVRHTGNGASTIEPASLAVVWQSKSGLIEYLRLTDDGKASFYIDADEDDDTRIAQGNALIGAYDASDNLLWSWHVWAADYDPEAADGTVVFNGQEMMTRNLGALDNDNSTTDRILASYGTYYQWGRKEPFIGPNTYSAGSGSSATMYNGSGGRVTLETVAASAETGTAAYAL
;
A
#
# COMPACT_ATOMS: atom_id res chain seq x y z
N MET A 1 -22.35 15.80 -18.83
CA MET A 1 -22.24 14.37 -19.15
C MET A 1 -21.48 13.71 -18.03
N THR A 2 -21.92 12.54 -17.60
CA THR A 2 -21.17 11.72 -16.63
C THR A 2 -20.53 10.58 -17.42
N GLN A 3 -19.21 10.45 -17.34
CA GLN A 3 -18.50 9.26 -17.84
C GLN A 3 -18.39 8.24 -16.71
N LYS A 4 -18.51 6.96 -17.04
CA LYS A 4 -18.44 5.83 -16.11
C LYS A 4 -17.62 4.69 -16.74
N PRO A 5 -17.10 3.76 -15.92
CA PRO A 5 -16.47 2.55 -16.46
C PRO A 5 -17.49 1.68 -17.21
N THR A 6 -17.02 0.96 -18.21
CA THR A 6 -17.86 0.11 -19.06
C THR A 6 -18.52 -1.00 -18.25
N GLY A 7 -19.83 -1.18 -18.41
CA GLY A 7 -20.63 -2.19 -17.68
C GLY A 7 -21.15 -1.75 -16.30
N TRP A 8 -20.79 -0.55 -15.81
CA TRP A 8 -21.32 -0.02 -14.55
C TRP A 8 -22.70 0.61 -14.74
N ASN A 9 -23.50 0.68 -13.67
CA ASN A 9 -24.78 1.39 -13.71
C ASN A 9 -24.58 2.89 -13.94
N ASP A 10 -25.56 3.55 -14.57
CA ASP A 10 -25.54 5.01 -14.65
C ASP A 10 -25.57 5.62 -13.24
N PRO A 11 -24.77 6.68 -12.99
CA PRO A 11 -24.78 7.36 -11.70
C PRO A 11 -26.17 7.93 -11.38
N VAL A 12 -26.68 7.56 -10.21
CA VAL A 12 -27.95 8.07 -9.67
C VAL A 12 -27.66 9.27 -8.79
N VAL A 13 -28.28 10.41 -9.11
CA VAL A 13 -28.14 11.65 -8.32
C VAL A 13 -29.36 11.81 -7.42
N ASP A 14 -29.13 11.82 -6.11
CA ASP A 14 -30.14 12.21 -5.13
C ASP A 14 -29.89 13.65 -4.68
N ILE A 15 -30.74 14.56 -5.15
CA ILE A 15 -30.63 16.00 -4.85
C ILE A 15 -30.97 16.29 -3.39
N ALA A 16 -31.90 15.55 -2.80
CA ALA A 16 -32.34 15.77 -1.43
C ALA A 16 -31.27 15.31 -0.43
N ALA A 17 -30.66 14.15 -0.68
CA ALA A 17 -29.56 13.62 0.13
C ALA A 17 -28.19 14.22 -0.22
N ARG A 18 -28.08 14.93 -1.36
CA ARG A 18 -26.83 15.46 -1.92
C ARG A 18 -25.79 14.37 -2.19
N THR A 19 -26.23 13.22 -2.71
CA THR A 19 -25.37 12.08 -3.00
C THR A 19 -25.39 11.75 -4.49
N VAL A 20 -24.28 11.18 -4.97
CA VAL A 20 -24.18 10.52 -6.26
C VAL A 20 -23.78 9.08 -5.99
N THR A 21 -24.60 8.13 -6.43
CA THR A 21 -24.33 6.70 -6.25
C THR A 21 -24.06 6.06 -7.60
N ILE A 22 -22.94 5.35 -7.70
CA ILE A 22 -22.64 4.48 -8.83
C ILE A 22 -22.49 3.06 -8.30
N VAL A 23 -23.01 2.07 -9.02
CA VAL A 23 -22.99 0.67 -8.61
C VAL A 23 -22.22 -0.11 -9.66
N SER A 24 -21.19 -0.83 -9.22
CA SER A 24 -20.47 -1.74 -10.07
C SER A 24 -21.33 -2.95 -10.44
N PRO A 25 -21.06 -3.61 -11.57
CA PRO A 25 -21.69 -4.89 -11.86
C PRO A 25 -21.29 -5.95 -10.82
N VAL A 26 -22.14 -6.96 -10.68
CA VAL A 26 -21.97 -8.06 -9.72
C VAL A 26 -21.04 -9.16 -10.23
N THR A 27 -20.80 -9.22 -11.54
CA THR A 27 -19.86 -10.13 -12.22
C THR A 27 -18.84 -9.33 -13.01
N PHE A 28 -17.58 -9.75 -12.94
CA PHE A 28 -16.44 -9.15 -13.64
C PHE A 28 -15.77 -10.20 -14.52
N GLY A 29 -15.18 -9.78 -15.65
CA GLY A 29 -14.50 -10.67 -16.60
C GLY A 29 -15.44 -11.43 -17.53
N GLU A 30 -16.73 -11.10 -17.53
CA GLU A 30 -17.70 -11.53 -18.55
C GLU A 30 -17.90 -10.40 -19.55
N ASP A 31 -18.04 -10.76 -20.83
CA ASP A 31 -18.38 -9.81 -21.87
C ASP A 31 -19.89 -9.52 -21.86
N ILE A 32 -20.25 -8.25 -22.07
CA ILE A 32 -21.63 -7.82 -22.30
C ILE A 32 -21.86 -7.79 -23.82
N GLU A 33 -22.85 -8.52 -24.31
CA GLU A 33 -23.31 -8.42 -25.71
C GLU A 33 -24.15 -7.15 -25.92
N GLY A 34 -23.72 -6.30 -26.86
CA GLY A 34 -24.46 -5.13 -27.32
C GLY A 34 -25.62 -5.48 -28.25
N GLU A 35 -26.49 -4.50 -28.53
CA GLU A 35 -27.64 -4.67 -29.45
C GLU A 35 -27.22 -4.97 -30.90
N ASP A 36 -25.95 -4.69 -31.25
CA ASP A 36 -25.30 -4.99 -32.52
C ASP A 36 -24.57 -6.35 -32.54
N GLY A 37 -24.58 -7.09 -31.42
CA GLY A 37 -23.89 -8.37 -31.25
C GLY A 37 -22.40 -8.24 -30.96
N GLU A 38 -21.88 -7.03 -30.72
CA GLU A 38 -20.50 -6.83 -30.31
C GLU A 38 -20.35 -7.04 -28.79
N THR A 39 -19.35 -7.81 -28.38
CA THR A 39 -19.07 -8.11 -26.97
C THR A 39 -18.11 -7.09 -26.40
N THR A 40 -18.45 -6.49 -25.25
CA THR A 40 -17.58 -5.57 -24.53
C THR A 40 -17.28 -6.07 -23.13
N THR A 41 -16.01 -6.16 -22.77
CA THR A 41 -15.58 -6.59 -21.44
C THR A 41 -15.94 -5.56 -20.38
N VAL A 42 -16.51 -6.04 -19.27
CA VAL A 42 -16.78 -5.21 -18.09
C VAL A 42 -15.49 -4.71 -17.46
N GLU A 43 -15.40 -3.40 -17.24
CA GLU A 43 -14.25 -2.80 -16.56
C GLU A 43 -14.34 -2.99 -15.05
N THR A 44 -13.25 -3.48 -14.44
CA THR A 44 -13.11 -3.60 -12.98
C THR A 44 -12.75 -2.27 -12.32
N SER A 45 -12.33 -1.27 -13.09
CA SER A 45 -11.99 0.06 -12.60
C SER A 45 -12.19 1.12 -13.66
N GLY A 46 -12.29 2.38 -13.26
CA GLY A 46 -12.23 3.51 -14.18
C GLY A 46 -12.49 4.84 -13.47
N THR A 47 -12.53 5.92 -14.25
CA THR A 47 -12.73 7.27 -13.71
C THR A 47 -14.18 7.72 -13.92
N VAL A 48 -14.84 8.07 -12.83
CA VAL A 48 -16.13 8.78 -12.87
C VAL A 48 -15.87 10.27 -12.90
N VAL A 49 -16.31 10.95 -13.95
CA VAL A 49 -16.19 12.41 -14.08
C VAL A 49 -17.52 13.08 -13.80
N LEU A 50 -17.57 13.87 -12.73
CA LEU A 50 -18.71 14.71 -12.37
C LEU A 50 -18.49 16.10 -12.95
N THR A 51 -19.37 16.56 -13.84
CA THR A 51 -19.32 17.90 -14.41
C THR A 51 -20.57 18.68 -14.03
N GLY A 52 -20.40 19.77 -13.28
CA GLY A 52 -21.44 20.77 -13.01
C GLY A 52 -21.32 21.96 -13.96
N TYR A 53 -22.43 22.67 -14.19
CA TYR A 53 -22.46 23.92 -14.94
C TYR A 53 -23.05 25.03 -14.09
N SER A 54 -22.44 26.21 -14.12
CA SER A 54 -23.04 27.42 -13.59
C SER A 54 -24.17 27.93 -14.48
N SER A 55 -24.96 28.89 -13.99
CA SER A 55 -26.11 29.45 -14.73
C SER A 55 -25.73 30.16 -16.02
N ASP A 56 -24.48 30.59 -16.16
CA ASP A 56 -23.89 31.19 -17.36
C ASP A 56 -23.19 30.16 -18.27
N GLY A 57 -23.28 28.86 -17.95
CA GLY A 57 -22.80 27.76 -18.78
C GLY A 57 -21.33 27.40 -18.59
N VAL A 58 -20.63 27.95 -17.59
CA VAL A 58 -19.25 27.57 -17.28
C VAL A 58 -19.24 26.20 -16.59
N ALA A 59 -18.42 25.29 -17.09
CA ALA A 59 -18.27 23.94 -16.52
C ALA A 59 -17.25 23.93 -15.38
N ALA A 60 -17.54 23.17 -14.33
CA ALA A 60 -16.58 22.73 -13.33
C ALA A 60 -16.65 21.20 -13.22
N SER A 61 -15.49 20.53 -13.24
CA SER A 61 -15.43 19.07 -13.16
C SER A 61 -14.57 18.57 -12.01
N ALA A 62 -14.93 17.39 -11.50
CA ALA A 62 -14.14 16.61 -10.57
C ALA A 62 -14.12 15.15 -11.06
N SER A 63 -12.97 14.50 -10.91
CA SER A 63 -12.77 13.09 -11.31
C SER A 63 -12.58 12.24 -10.07
N LEU A 64 -13.22 11.07 -10.05
CA LEU A 64 -13.07 10.05 -9.01
C LEU A 64 -12.68 8.74 -9.67
N PHE A 65 -11.50 8.22 -9.35
CA PHE A 65 -11.15 6.86 -9.72
C PHE A 65 -11.89 5.87 -8.81
N VAL A 66 -12.53 4.87 -9.41
CA VAL A 66 -13.23 3.79 -8.72
C VAL A 66 -12.69 2.46 -9.24
N SER A 67 -12.35 1.55 -8.32
CA SER A 67 -11.90 0.20 -8.65
C SER A 67 -12.63 -0.80 -7.76
N VAL A 68 -13.14 -1.87 -8.37
CA VAL A 68 -13.70 -3.03 -7.69
C VAL A 68 -12.67 -4.12 -7.83
N THR A 69 -11.88 -4.27 -6.78
CA THR A 69 -10.88 -5.32 -6.69
C THR A 69 -11.23 -6.30 -5.58
N SER A 70 -10.83 -7.55 -5.77
CA SER A 70 -10.88 -8.55 -4.72
C SER A 70 -10.01 -8.11 -3.54
N THR A 71 -10.51 -8.37 -2.34
CA THR A 71 -9.79 -8.09 -1.09
C THR A 71 -8.93 -9.28 -0.70
N VAL A 72 -7.72 -9.00 -0.18
CA VAL A 72 -6.86 -9.96 0.49
C VAL A 72 -6.81 -9.57 1.97
N ASP A 73 -7.44 -10.40 2.82
CA ASP A 73 -7.28 -10.29 4.26
C ASP A 73 -5.98 -10.99 4.67
N LEU A 74 -5.05 -10.22 5.21
CA LEU A 74 -3.78 -10.70 5.74
C LEU A 74 -4.03 -11.27 7.13
N GLU A 75 -3.60 -12.51 7.33
CA GLU A 75 -3.91 -13.26 8.54
C GLU A 75 -2.91 -13.02 9.66
N GLY A 76 -3.42 -12.98 10.88
CA GLY A 76 -2.63 -12.92 12.09
C GLY A 76 -1.96 -11.55 12.34
N PRO A 77 -1.55 -11.32 13.60
CA PRO A 77 -0.76 -10.15 13.96
C PRO A 77 0.68 -10.31 13.47
N ALA A 78 1.24 -9.25 12.89
CA ALA A 78 2.63 -9.20 12.45
C ALA A 78 3.24 -7.81 12.67
N ASN A 79 4.57 -7.72 12.58
CA ASN A 79 5.27 -6.44 12.44
C ASN A 79 5.46 -6.03 10.98
N CYS A 80 5.45 -7.02 10.08
CA CYS A 80 5.68 -6.87 8.66
C CYS A 80 4.69 -7.76 7.91
N TYR A 81 4.00 -7.19 6.93
CA TYR A 81 3.16 -7.92 6.00
C TYR A 81 3.79 -7.91 4.61
N LEU A 82 4.01 -9.09 4.04
CA LEU A 82 4.33 -9.26 2.63
C LEU A 82 3.03 -9.22 1.81
N VAL A 83 3.01 -8.40 0.77
CA VAL A 83 1.92 -8.30 -0.19
C VAL A 83 2.48 -8.47 -1.59
N ASN A 84 1.91 -9.39 -2.37
CA ASN A 84 2.53 -9.86 -3.62
C ASN A 84 1.56 -10.07 -4.80
N LYS A 85 0.33 -9.55 -4.70
CA LYS A 85 -0.68 -9.64 -5.76
C LYS A 85 -0.98 -8.24 -6.29
N PRO A 86 -0.89 -8.01 -7.61
CA PRO A 86 -1.18 -6.72 -8.21
C PRO A 86 -2.64 -6.32 -8.10
N ALA A 87 -2.88 -5.02 -8.06
CA ALA A 87 -4.19 -4.40 -8.14
C ALA A 87 -5.18 -4.99 -7.12
N LYS A 88 -4.77 -5.10 -5.84
CA LYS A 88 -5.58 -5.66 -4.75
C LYS A 88 -5.82 -4.67 -3.62
N ASN A 89 -6.98 -4.80 -2.98
CA ASN A 89 -7.20 -4.21 -1.66
C ASN A 89 -6.66 -5.17 -0.62
N TYR A 90 -5.75 -4.71 0.23
CA TYR A 90 -5.19 -5.44 1.34
C TYR A 90 -5.78 -4.97 2.64
N ARG A 91 -6.01 -5.90 3.56
CA ARG A 91 -6.52 -5.60 4.89
C ARG A 91 -5.79 -6.39 5.95
N PHE A 92 -5.52 -5.76 7.09
CA PHE A 92 -5.00 -6.44 8.27
C PHE A 92 -5.59 -5.85 9.54
N ASP A 93 -5.64 -6.64 10.60
CA ASP A 93 -6.14 -6.20 11.90
C ASP A 93 -5.16 -5.19 12.54
N VAL A 94 -5.67 -4.01 12.90
CA VAL A 94 -4.86 -2.96 13.55
C VAL A 94 -5.08 -2.89 15.06
N ARG A 95 -5.94 -3.74 15.61
CA ARG A 95 -6.20 -3.81 17.05
C ARG A 95 -5.15 -4.65 17.76
N HIS A 96 -4.43 -5.52 17.07
CA HIS A 96 -3.41 -6.40 17.65
C HIS A 96 -2.00 -6.03 17.15
N THR A 97 -1.10 -5.74 18.09
CA THR A 97 0.28 -5.34 17.77
C THR A 97 1.22 -6.52 17.71
N GLY A 98 2.21 -6.49 16.82
CA GLY A 98 3.36 -7.40 16.83
C GLY A 98 2.96 -8.88 16.78
N ASN A 99 3.22 -9.62 17.85
CA ASN A 99 2.85 -11.04 17.97
C ASN A 99 1.41 -11.26 18.48
N GLY A 100 0.61 -10.21 18.61
CA GLY A 100 -0.78 -10.26 19.08
C GLY A 100 -0.97 -10.19 20.59
N ALA A 101 0.10 -9.98 21.37
CA ALA A 101 0.01 -9.96 22.82
C ALA A 101 -0.63 -8.67 23.39
N SER A 102 -0.54 -7.55 22.66
CA SER A 102 -1.11 -6.27 23.09
C SER A 102 -2.22 -5.84 22.15
N THR A 103 -3.25 -5.23 22.75
CA THR A 103 -4.39 -4.66 22.04
C THR A 103 -4.34 -3.14 22.09
N ILE A 104 -4.65 -2.49 20.98
CA ILE A 104 -4.79 -1.04 20.84
C ILE A 104 -6.13 -0.71 20.17
N GLU A 105 -6.60 0.52 20.34
CA GLU A 105 -7.79 1.06 19.66
C GLU A 105 -7.40 2.32 18.89
N PRO A 106 -6.94 2.18 17.63
CA PRO A 106 -6.59 3.33 16.80
C PRO A 106 -7.83 4.18 16.49
N ALA A 107 -7.67 5.50 16.53
CA ALA A 107 -8.65 6.45 16.02
C ALA A 107 -8.43 6.75 14.53
N SER A 108 -7.18 6.67 14.05
CA SER A 108 -6.81 6.93 12.67
C SER A 108 -5.59 6.13 12.23
N LEU A 109 -5.37 6.08 10.90
CA LEU A 109 -4.19 5.49 10.27
C LEU A 109 -3.54 6.52 9.34
N ALA A 110 -2.22 6.48 9.22
CA ALA A 110 -1.49 7.28 8.23
C ALA A 110 -0.28 6.54 7.68
N VAL A 111 0.09 6.84 6.43
CA VAL A 111 1.38 6.42 5.87
C VAL A 111 2.46 7.32 6.44
N VAL A 112 3.31 6.76 7.31
CA VAL A 112 4.45 7.45 7.92
C VAL A 112 5.52 7.71 6.87
N TRP A 113 5.87 6.67 6.12
CA TRP A 113 6.72 6.77 4.95
C TRP A 113 6.42 5.65 3.94
N GLN A 114 6.74 5.90 2.67
CA GLN A 114 6.75 4.91 1.59
C GLN A 114 7.91 5.18 0.64
N SER A 115 8.47 4.13 0.03
CA SER A 115 9.63 4.22 -0.86
C SER A 115 9.28 4.74 -2.25
N LYS A 116 8.04 4.54 -2.69
CA LYS A 116 7.48 5.08 -3.94
C LYS A 116 6.25 5.92 -3.59
N SER A 117 6.15 7.12 -4.18
CA SER A 117 4.96 7.94 -4.03
C SER A 117 3.75 7.21 -4.62
N GLY A 118 2.67 7.12 -3.86
CA GLY A 118 1.46 6.41 -4.30
C GLY A 118 1.55 4.88 -4.19
N LEU A 119 2.56 4.32 -3.49
CA LEU A 119 2.61 2.88 -3.27
C LEU A 119 1.38 2.37 -2.49
N ILE A 120 1.06 3.05 -1.38
CA ILE A 120 -0.14 2.80 -0.59
C ILE A 120 -1.20 3.81 -1.00
N GLU A 121 -2.29 3.32 -1.59
CA GLU A 121 -3.44 4.14 -1.96
C GLU A 121 -4.66 3.85 -1.10
N TYR A 122 -5.52 4.86 -0.95
CA TYR A 122 -6.83 4.75 -0.27
C TYR A 122 -6.78 4.12 1.14
N LEU A 123 -5.68 4.35 1.88
CA LEU A 123 -5.54 3.87 3.25
C LEU A 123 -6.68 4.39 4.12
N ARG A 124 -7.36 3.48 4.81
CA ARG A 124 -8.42 3.81 5.78
C ARG A 124 -8.48 2.81 6.92
N LEU A 125 -8.97 3.28 8.06
CA LEU A 125 -9.45 2.43 9.16
C LEU A 125 -10.91 2.05 8.89
N THR A 126 -11.21 0.76 8.89
CA THR A 126 -12.58 0.25 8.72
C THR A 126 -13.25 0.02 10.07
N ASP A 127 -14.59 0.03 10.09
CA ASP A 127 -15.39 -0.12 11.32
C ASP A 127 -15.12 -1.44 12.07
N ASP A 128 -14.74 -2.48 11.34
CA ASP A 128 -14.34 -3.77 11.92
C ASP A 128 -12.91 -3.78 12.49
N GLY A 129 -12.20 -2.65 12.51
CA GLY A 129 -10.89 -2.48 13.16
C GLY A 129 -9.72 -2.95 12.30
N LYS A 130 -9.84 -2.85 10.98
CA LYS A 130 -8.77 -3.21 10.04
C LYS A 130 -8.23 -1.98 9.33
N ALA A 131 -6.94 -2.01 9.01
CA ALA A 131 -6.43 -1.21 7.91
C ALA A 131 -7.00 -1.78 6.60
N SER A 132 -7.37 -0.90 5.66
CA SER A 132 -7.69 -1.25 4.27
C SER A 132 -6.94 -0.29 3.37
N PHE A 133 -6.19 -0.81 2.40
CA PHE A 133 -5.43 -0.02 1.45
C PHE A 133 -5.31 -0.76 0.12
N TYR A 134 -5.01 -0.04 -0.94
CA TYR A 134 -4.80 -0.58 -2.28
C TYR A 134 -3.32 -0.50 -2.66
N ILE A 135 -2.86 -1.52 -3.37
CA ILE A 135 -1.59 -1.47 -4.10
C ILE A 135 -1.88 -1.86 -5.55
N ASP A 136 -1.42 -1.03 -6.47
CA ASP A 136 -1.65 -1.21 -7.89
C ASP A 136 -0.76 -2.29 -8.51
N ALA A 137 -1.00 -2.59 -9.77
CA ALA A 137 -0.02 -3.30 -10.58
C ALA A 137 1.21 -2.42 -10.88
N ASP A 138 2.29 -3.05 -11.30
CA ASP A 138 3.46 -2.35 -11.80
C ASP A 138 3.10 -1.58 -13.08
N GLU A 139 3.70 -0.41 -13.27
CA GLU A 139 3.38 0.48 -14.39
C GLU A 139 3.83 -0.10 -15.74
N ASP A 140 4.86 -0.95 -15.73
CA ASP A 140 5.43 -1.56 -16.93
C ASP A 140 4.92 -3.00 -17.16
N ASP A 141 4.33 -3.64 -16.15
CA ASP A 141 3.84 -5.02 -16.19
C ASP A 141 2.65 -5.23 -15.24
N ASP A 142 1.43 -5.28 -15.81
CA ASP A 142 0.18 -5.40 -15.06
C ASP A 142 0.01 -6.74 -14.31
N THR A 143 0.86 -7.72 -14.60
CA THR A 143 0.88 -9.02 -13.92
C THR A 143 1.71 -9.00 -12.63
N ARG A 144 2.49 -7.94 -12.42
CA ARG A 144 3.36 -7.75 -11.25
C ARG A 144 2.79 -6.69 -10.34
N ILE A 145 2.98 -6.84 -9.03
CA ILE A 145 2.62 -5.79 -8.06
C ILE A 145 3.54 -4.58 -8.19
N ALA A 146 3.02 -3.37 -7.99
CA ALA A 146 3.86 -2.19 -7.79
C ALA A 146 4.76 -2.42 -6.54
N GLN A 147 6.07 -2.56 -6.77
CA GLN A 147 7.00 -2.95 -5.73
C GLN A 147 7.43 -1.76 -4.85
N GLY A 148 7.66 -2.02 -3.57
CA GLY A 148 8.17 -1.03 -2.63
C GLY A 148 7.99 -1.40 -1.16
N ASN A 149 8.31 -0.45 -0.30
CA ASN A 149 8.16 -0.58 1.14
C ASN A 149 7.37 0.61 1.69
N ALA A 150 6.54 0.38 2.69
CA ALA A 150 5.84 1.43 3.41
C ALA A 150 5.71 1.13 4.90
N LEU A 151 5.59 2.19 5.70
CA LEU A 151 5.29 2.11 7.12
C LEU A 151 3.94 2.79 7.37
N ILE A 152 2.97 2.01 7.84
CA ILE A 152 1.65 2.49 8.24
C ILE A 152 1.65 2.67 9.76
N GLY A 153 1.30 3.86 10.25
CA GLY A 153 1.13 4.16 11.66
C GLY A 153 -0.34 4.16 12.08
N ALA A 154 -0.62 3.66 13.28
CA ALA A 154 -1.89 3.83 13.98
C ALA A 154 -1.78 4.89 15.05
N TYR A 155 -2.77 5.76 15.13
CA TYR A 155 -2.76 6.92 16.02
C TYR A 155 -4.00 6.95 16.90
N ASP A 156 -3.86 7.46 18.12
CA ASP A 156 -5.01 7.77 18.98
C ASP A 156 -5.71 9.07 18.54
N ALA A 157 -6.78 9.44 19.24
CA ALA A 157 -7.56 10.64 18.95
C ALA A 157 -6.80 11.97 19.24
N SER A 158 -5.62 11.89 19.86
CA SER A 158 -4.74 13.02 20.14
C SER A 158 -3.51 13.04 19.21
N ASP A 159 -3.55 12.28 18.12
CA ASP A 159 -2.47 12.13 17.14
C ASP A 159 -1.17 11.52 17.69
N ASN A 160 -1.23 10.78 18.80
CA ASN A 160 -0.07 10.03 19.29
C ASN A 160 0.05 8.70 18.54
N LEU A 161 1.26 8.37 18.09
CA LEU A 161 1.55 7.08 17.45
C LEU A 161 1.45 5.95 18.49
N LEU A 162 0.52 5.03 18.28
CA LEU A 162 0.30 3.84 19.11
C LEU A 162 1.16 2.66 18.64
N TRP A 163 1.19 2.45 17.33
CA TRP A 163 1.92 1.35 16.71
C TRP A 163 2.16 1.62 15.22
N SER A 164 3.01 0.81 14.60
CA SER A 164 3.23 0.86 13.16
C SER A 164 3.57 -0.50 12.57
N TRP A 165 3.21 -0.70 11.30
CA TRP A 165 3.40 -1.93 10.55
C TRP A 165 4.16 -1.65 9.27
N HIS A 166 5.13 -2.51 8.98
CA HIS A 166 5.82 -2.52 7.70
C HIS A 166 4.97 -3.27 6.67
N VAL A 167 4.74 -2.65 5.52
CA VAL A 167 4.17 -3.29 4.33
C VAL A 167 5.29 -3.44 3.31
N TRP A 168 5.62 -4.68 2.99
CA TRP A 168 6.60 -5.05 1.97
C TRP A 168 5.84 -5.52 0.72
N ALA A 169 5.76 -4.64 -0.28
CA ALA A 169 5.15 -4.96 -1.56
C ALA A 169 6.22 -5.49 -2.51
N ALA A 170 6.19 -6.79 -2.81
CA ALA A 170 7.21 -7.40 -3.64
C ALA A 170 6.64 -8.55 -4.47
N ASP A 171 7.20 -8.69 -5.67
CA ASP A 171 7.02 -9.88 -6.48
C ASP A 171 7.89 -11.01 -5.90
N TYR A 172 7.38 -11.55 -4.80
CA TYR A 172 8.03 -12.59 -4.02
C TYR A 172 6.97 -13.43 -3.32
N ASP A 173 7.14 -14.74 -3.39
CA ASP A 173 6.37 -15.70 -2.63
C ASP A 173 7.33 -16.62 -1.89
N PRO A 174 7.41 -16.56 -0.55
CA PRO A 174 8.26 -17.47 0.23
C PRO A 174 7.80 -18.93 0.11
N GLU A 175 6.54 -19.18 -0.26
CA GLU A 175 6.01 -20.54 -0.41
C GLU A 175 6.25 -21.12 -1.82
N ALA A 176 6.82 -20.33 -2.75
CA ALA A 176 7.23 -20.82 -4.06
C ALA A 176 8.47 -21.74 -3.97
N ALA A 177 8.70 -22.54 -5.02
CA ALA A 177 9.77 -23.55 -5.04
C ALA A 177 11.19 -22.97 -4.83
N ASP A 178 11.41 -21.71 -5.19
CA ASP A 178 12.64 -20.94 -4.99
C ASP A 178 12.47 -19.78 -3.99
N GLY A 179 11.38 -19.81 -3.22
CA GLY A 179 11.05 -18.84 -2.18
C GLY A 179 11.99 -18.90 -0.99
N THR A 180 12.48 -20.10 -0.65
CA THR A 180 13.34 -20.36 0.50
C THR A 180 14.64 -21.09 0.13
N VAL A 181 15.60 -21.03 1.05
CA VAL A 181 16.81 -21.82 1.04
C VAL A 181 17.00 -22.48 2.41
N VAL A 182 17.46 -23.73 2.41
CA VAL A 182 17.83 -24.42 3.65
C VAL A 182 19.29 -24.12 3.97
N PHE A 183 19.52 -23.45 5.10
CA PHE A 183 20.85 -23.15 5.61
C PHE A 183 20.94 -23.60 7.08
N ASN A 184 21.94 -24.44 7.39
CA ASN A 184 22.12 -25.02 8.74
C ASN A 184 20.86 -25.71 9.32
N GLY A 185 20.05 -26.33 8.46
CA GLY A 185 18.80 -26.99 8.86
C GLY A 185 17.65 -26.04 9.19
N GLN A 186 17.82 -24.74 8.94
CA GLN A 186 16.77 -23.74 9.02
C GLN A 186 16.37 -23.32 7.62
N GLU A 187 15.06 -23.17 7.43
CA GLU A 187 14.51 -22.60 6.20
C GLU A 187 14.51 -21.08 6.32
N MET A 188 15.14 -20.41 5.37
CA MET A 188 15.28 -18.96 5.33
C MET A 188 14.76 -18.44 3.99
N MET A 189 14.17 -17.24 4.00
CA MET A 189 13.84 -16.53 2.77
C MET A 189 15.09 -16.33 1.89
N THR A 190 14.92 -16.33 0.58
CA THR A 190 16.03 -16.10 -0.37
C THR A 190 16.47 -14.63 -0.47
N ARG A 191 15.85 -13.72 0.29
CA ARG A 191 16.13 -12.28 0.26
C ARG A 191 15.90 -11.61 1.61
N ASN A 192 16.47 -10.42 1.78
CA ASN A 192 16.32 -9.61 2.98
C ASN A 192 14.90 -9.03 3.11
N LEU A 193 14.48 -8.70 4.33
CA LEU A 193 13.22 -8.00 4.56
C LEU A 193 13.20 -6.65 3.85
N GLY A 194 12.16 -6.44 3.04
CA GLY A 194 11.99 -5.23 2.23
C GLY A 194 12.81 -5.21 0.93
N ALA A 195 13.56 -6.26 0.62
CA ALA A 195 14.28 -6.36 -0.64
C ALA A 195 13.31 -6.53 -1.81
N LEU A 196 13.57 -5.86 -2.92
CA LEU A 196 12.75 -5.94 -4.13
C LEU A 196 13.35 -6.91 -5.16
N ASP A 197 14.57 -7.39 -4.92
CA ASP A 197 15.30 -8.33 -5.75
C ASP A 197 16.18 -9.26 -4.89
N ASN A 198 16.68 -10.35 -5.47
CA ASN A 198 17.67 -11.26 -4.89
C ASN A 198 18.88 -11.50 -5.80
N ASP A 199 18.97 -10.79 -6.92
CA ASP A 199 20.05 -10.85 -7.90
C ASP A 199 21.07 -9.70 -7.72
N ASN A 200 22.29 -9.93 -8.20
CA ASN A 200 23.39 -8.98 -8.21
C ASN A 200 23.96 -8.71 -9.62
N SER A 201 23.26 -9.12 -10.68
CA SER A 201 23.73 -9.00 -12.06
C SER A 201 23.86 -7.55 -12.57
N THR A 202 23.12 -6.61 -12.00
CA THR A 202 23.21 -5.18 -12.33
C THR A 202 23.24 -4.33 -11.07
N THR A 203 23.70 -3.08 -11.20
CA THR A 203 23.71 -2.09 -10.12
C THR A 203 22.34 -1.92 -9.46
N ASP A 204 21.28 -1.85 -10.26
CA ASP A 204 19.92 -1.62 -9.74
C ASP A 204 19.42 -2.85 -8.97
N ARG A 205 19.74 -4.06 -9.45
CA ARG A 205 19.40 -5.30 -8.75
C ARG A 205 20.18 -5.46 -7.44
N ILE A 206 21.48 -5.11 -7.44
CA ILE A 206 22.28 -5.03 -6.21
C ILE A 206 21.62 -4.09 -5.20
N LEU A 207 21.24 -2.88 -5.62
CA LEU A 207 20.59 -1.91 -4.74
C LEU A 207 19.25 -2.43 -4.20
N ALA A 208 18.44 -3.03 -5.07
CA ALA A 208 17.16 -3.64 -4.71
C ALA A 208 17.29 -4.84 -3.77
N SER A 209 18.44 -5.53 -3.75
CA SER A 209 18.71 -6.68 -2.87
C SER A 209 18.94 -6.33 -1.40
N TYR A 210 19.26 -5.07 -1.09
CA TYR A 210 19.56 -4.66 0.28
C TYR A 210 18.33 -4.61 1.19
N GLY A 211 17.18 -4.24 0.63
CA GLY A 211 15.94 -4.08 1.38
C GLY A 211 15.96 -2.93 2.38
N THR A 212 15.40 -3.17 3.57
CA THR A 212 15.28 -2.18 4.64
C THR A 212 16.29 -2.42 5.76
N TYR A 213 16.62 -1.36 6.49
CA TYR A 213 17.57 -1.44 7.59
C TYR A 213 16.88 -1.34 8.94
N TYR A 214 17.34 -2.13 9.90
CA TYR A 214 16.83 -2.10 11.27
C TYR A 214 17.93 -1.64 12.21
N GLN A 215 17.57 -0.80 13.17
CA GLN A 215 18.46 -0.35 14.22
C GLN A 215 18.19 -1.15 15.50
N TRP A 216 19.24 -1.36 16.28
CA TRP A 216 19.12 -2.10 17.54
C TRP A 216 18.01 -1.53 18.44
N GLY A 217 17.14 -2.42 18.92
CA GLY A 217 16.02 -2.08 19.79
C GLY A 217 14.75 -1.64 19.07
N ARG A 218 14.81 -1.19 17.80
CA ARG A 218 13.63 -0.67 17.09
C ARG A 218 12.99 -1.73 16.20
N LYS A 219 11.67 -1.78 16.19
CA LYS A 219 10.91 -2.64 15.27
C LYS A 219 10.68 -2.00 13.89
N GLU A 220 10.76 -0.68 13.76
CA GLU A 220 10.48 -0.02 12.49
C GLU A 220 11.67 -0.14 11.52
N PRO A 221 11.42 -0.54 10.27
CA PRO A 221 12.43 -0.43 9.23
C PRO A 221 12.71 1.03 8.89
N PHE A 222 13.98 1.27 8.55
CA PHE A 222 14.48 2.45 7.89
C PHE A 222 14.66 2.15 6.41
N ILE A 223 14.45 3.18 5.58
CA ILE A 223 14.69 3.04 4.16
C ILE A 223 16.15 2.70 3.88
N GLY A 224 16.36 1.82 2.91
CA GLY A 224 17.68 1.42 2.43
C GLY A 224 18.48 2.59 1.83
N PRO A 225 19.68 2.32 1.32
CA PRO A 225 20.53 3.34 0.74
C PRO A 225 19.96 3.77 -0.62
N ASN A 226 20.30 4.98 -1.06
CA ASN A 226 19.92 5.46 -2.40
C ASN A 226 20.86 4.97 -3.51
N THR A 227 21.99 4.38 -3.14
CA THR A 227 23.03 3.95 -4.06
C THR A 227 23.81 2.77 -3.47
N TYR A 228 24.33 1.93 -4.34
CA TYR A 228 25.24 0.85 -3.96
C TYR A 228 26.63 1.38 -3.54
N SER A 229 26.99 2.60 -3.95
CA SER A 229 28.30 3.21 -3.67
C SER A 229 28.40 3.70 -2.23
N ALA A 230 29.13 2.98 -1.38
CA ALA A 230 29.34 3.34 0.02
C ALA A 230 29.94 4.75 0.22
N GLY A 231 30.77 5.22 -0.73
CA GLY A 231 31.39 6.56 -0.68
C GLY A 231 30.41 7.72 -0.91
N SER A 232 29.18 7.44 -1.33
CA SER A 232 28.11 8.40 -1.59
C SER A 232 26.92 8.20 -0.65
N GLY A 233 27.16 7.59 0.51
CA GLY A 233 26.15 7.10 1.46
C GLY A 233 25.07 8.14 1.78
N SER A 234 23.87 7.89 1.28
CA SER A 234 22.66 8.63 1.65
C SER A 234 21.46 7.69 1.61
N SER A 235 20.45 7.95 2.44
CA SER A 235 19.20 7.19 2.44
C SER A 235 18.41 7.43 1.16
N ALA A 236 17.69 6.43 0.69
CA ALA A 236 16.72 6.60 -0.39
C ALA A 236 15.62 7.59 -0.01
N THR A 237 14.98 8.17 -1.03
CA THR A 237 13.92 9.15 -0.81
C THR A 237 12.69 8.45 -0.26
N MET A 238 12.03 9.10 0.70
CA MET A 238 10.77 8.64 1.28
C MET A 238 9.67 9.68 1.02
N TYR A 239 8.44 9.19 0.96
CA TYR A 239 7.24 10.00 0.77
C TYR A 239 6.23 9.71 1.86
N ASN A 240 5.42 10.69 2.26
CA ASN A 240 4.24 10.46 3.10
C ASN A 240 3.04 10.02 2.24
N GLY A 241 1.89 9.81 2.89
CA GLY A 241 0.63 9.44 2.21
C GLY A 241 0.09 10.49 1.23
N SER A 242 0.53 11.76 1.33
CA SER A 242 0.15 12.81 0.39
C SER A 242 1.17 13.01 -0.76
N GLY A 243 2.18 12.13 -0.87
CA GLY A 243 3.26 12.24 -1.86
C GLY A 243 4.32 13.29 -1.54
N GLY A 244 4.25 13.95 -0.37
CA GLY A 244 5.28 14.89 0.09
C GLY A 244 6.53 14.16 0.54
N ARG A 245 7.72 14.69 0.21
CA ARG A 245 9.00 14.10 0.67
C ARG A 245 9.10 14.19 2.19
N VAL A 246 9.54 13.10 2.81
CA VAL A 246 9.85 13.03 4.24
C VAL A 246 11.28 12.55 4.46
N THR A 247 11.87 12.95 5.58
CA THR A 247 13.23 12.58 5.97
C THR A 247 13.23 12.01 7.36
N LEU A 248 14.14 11.08 7.62
CA LEU A 248 14.40 10.61 8.97
C LEU A 248 14.99 11.75 9.80
N GLU A 249 14.46 11.95 11.00
CA GLU A 249 15.07 12.85 11.96
C GLU A 249 16.22 12.13 12.68
N THR A 250 17.43 12.67 12.56
CA THR A 250 18.59 12.15 13.28
C THR A 250 18.62 12.76 14.68
N VAL A 251 18.29 11.95 15.68
CA VAL A 251 18.40 12.33 17.09
C VAL A 251 19.66 11.71 17.69
N ALA A 252 20.44 12.50 18.43
CA ALA A 252 21.62 11.98 19.11
C ALA A 252 21.23 10.94 20.18
N ALA A 253 21.96 9.83 20.22
CA ALA A 253 21.78 8.83 21.26
C ALA A 253 22.22 9.38 22.63
N SER A 254 21.40 9.16 23.65
CA SER A 254 21.69 9.50 25.05
C SER A 254 21.50 8.27 25.95
N ALA A 255 21.76 8.42 27.25
CA ALA A 255 21.48 7.37 28.23
C ALA A 255 19.97 7.04 28.33
N GLU A 256 19.12 7.99 27.94
CA GLU A 256 17.66 7.84 27.87
C GLU A 256 17.23 7.27 26.51
N THR A 257 17.74 7.81 25.40
CA THR A 257 17.28 7.43 24.03
C THR A 257 18.02 6.23 23.43
N GLY A 258 19.09 5.77 24.06
CA GLY A 258 19.89 4.60 23.64
C GLY A 258 19.52 3.30 24.33
N THR A 259 18.34 3.21 24.95
CA THR A 259 17.91 2.04 25.74
C THR A 259 16.94 1.14 24.97
N ALA A 260 16.89 -0.15 25.32
CA ALA A 260 15.86 -1.05 24.78
C ALA A 260 14.43 -0.58 25.12
N ALA A 261 14.25 0.05 26.29
CA ALA A 261 12.96 0.59 26.72
C ALA A 261 12.51 1.82 25.90
N TYR A 262 13.44 2.59 25.35
CA TYR A 262 13.12 3.71 24.45
C TYR A 262 12.67 3.25 23.05
N ALA A 263 13.05 2.02 22.69
CA ALA A 263 12.83 1.48 21.36
C ALA A 263 11.62 0.53 21.27
N LEU A 264 10.98 0.25 22.43
CA LEU A 264 9.72 -0.47 22.59
C LEU A 264 8.57 0.52 22.80
#